data_AF-A0A1G3PSE7-F1
#
_entry.id   AF-A0A1G3PSE7-F1
#
_cell.length_a   1.000
_cell.length_b   1.000
_cell.length_c   1.000
_cell.angle_alpha   90.00
_cell.angle_beta   90.00
_cell.angle_gamma   90.00
#
_symmetry.space_group_name_H-M   'P 1'
#
loop_
_entity.id
_entity.type
_entity.pdbx_description
1 polymer ?
#
loop_
_entity_poly.entity_id
_entity_poly.type
_entity_poly.pdbx_seq_one_letter_code
_entity_poly.pdbx_strand_id
1 'polypeptide(L)'
;MEYEIPGISQVEINTQQGLTFPRALRHFLRHDPDIIMVGEIRDEETARIAIQSSLTGHLVLSTLHTNDAVSAVTRLLDLGIEPYLISSSLRGVIAQRLVRRLCGHCREKIPPDRQYLELLKTAGMKSSRMYSEKGCSQCRSGYSGRLAVFEFLEITPSISAAIGAAQPEKAILQAAGSFRTIFTDILEKISNGETSFSEAQKIIFGG
;
A
#
# COMPACT_ATOMS: atom_id res chain seq x y z
N MET A 1 -10.04 16.37 -9.15
CA MET A 1 -10.30 16.23 -7.70
C MET A 1 -11.46 15.26 -7.56
N GLU A 2 -11.40 14.26 -6.68
CA GLU A 2 -12.48 13.26 -6.59
C GLU A 2 -13.63 13.70 -5.66
N TYR A 3 -13.30 14.33 -4.52
CA TYR A 3 -14.26 14.84 -3.53
C TYR A 3 -13.62 15.99 -2.72
N GLU A 4 -14.46 16.91 -2.24
CA GLU A 4 -14.05 17.99 -1.35
C GLU A 4 -14.08 17.53 0.11
N ILE A 5 -13.01 17.84 0.84
CA ILE A 5 -12.82 17.51 2.24
C ILE A 5 -12.84 18.83 3.04
N PRO A 6 -13.88 19.06 3.87
CA PRO A 6 -13.95 20.24 4.70
C PRO A 6 -12.72 20.39 5.60
N GLY A 7 -12.15 21.60 5.64
CA GLY A 7 -10.98 21.91 6.46
C GLY A 7 -9.62 21.61 5.81
N ILE A 8 -9.59 21.16 4.55
CA ILE A 8 -8.35 20.95 3.79
C ILE A 8 -8.34 21.84 2.55
N SER A 9 -7.23 22.54 2.32
CA SER A 9 -6.99 23.27 1.07
C SER A 9 -6.61 22.30 -0.05
N GLN A 10 -7.48 22.15 -1.05
CA GLN A 10 -7.28 21.24 -2.18
C GLN A 10 -7.07 22.01 -3.49
N VAL A 11 -6.05 21.63 -4.26
CA VAL A 11 -5.78 22.19 -5.59
C VAL A 11 -5.76 21.07 -6.61
N GLU A 12 -6.52 21.24 -7.69
CA GLU A 12 -6.49 20.33 -8.83
C GLU A 12 -5.42 20.77 -9.85
N ILE A 13 -4.64 19.80 -10.32
CA ILE A 13 -3.60 20.01 -11.33
C ILE A 13 -4.25 20.38 -12.65
N ASN A 14 -3.77 21.46 -13.28
CA ASN A 14 -4.23 21.92 -14.58
C ASN A 14 -3.03 22.20 -15.48
N THR A 15 -2.61 21.17 -16.22
CA THR A 15 -1.45 21.24 -17.11
C THR A 15 -1.66 22.21 -18.28
N GLN A 16 -2.90 22.39 -18.75
CA GLN A 16 -3.23 23.34 -19.82
C GLN A 16 -2.95 24.80 -19.42
N GLN A 17 -3.10 25.12 -18.13
CA GLN A 17 -2.77 26.44 -17.57
C GLN A 17 -1.37 26.47 -16.92
N GLY A 18 -0.57 25.41 -17.12
CA GLY A 18 0.78 25.30 -16.57
C GLY A 18 0.84 25.10 -15.06
N LEU A 19 -0.26 24.70 -14.41
CA LEU A 19 -0.31 24.33 -13.00
C LEU A 19 0.01 22.84 -12.87
N THR A 20 1.30 22.53 -12.73
CA THR A 20 1.84 21.17 -12.56
C THR A 20 2.06 20.82 -11.08
N PHE A 21 2.31 19.54 -10.77
CA PHE A 21 2.64 19.09 -9.42
C PHE A 21 3.82 19.87 -8.79
N PRO A 22 5.00 20.00 -9.44
CA PRO A 22 6.10 20.78 -8.89
C PRO A 22 5.75 22.24 -8.62
N ARG A 23 4.95 22.87 -9.50
CA ARG A 23 4.55 24.27 -9.36
C ARG A 23 3.57 24.47 -8.20
N ALA A 24 2.60 23.57 -8.06
CA ALA A 24 1.65 23.58 -6.95
C ALA A 24 2.35 23.36 -5.61
N LEU A 25 3.24 22.36 -5.53
CA LEU A 25 4.01 22.05 -4.32
C LEU A 25 4.88 23.23 -3.85
N ARG A 26 5.62 23.87 -4.77
CA ARG A 26 6.41 25.07 -4.43
C ARG A 26 5.54 26.23 -3.94
N HIS A 27 4.29 26.31 -4.37
CA HIS A 27 3.36 27.32 -3.89
C HIS A 27 2.91 26.99 -2.45
N PHE A 28 2.54 25.74 -2.18
CA PHE A 28 2.14 25.27 -0.85
C PHE A 28 3.19 25.51 0.23
N LEU A 29 4.47 25.33 -0.08
CA LEU A 29 5.55 25.60 0.88
C LEU A 29 5.63 27.06 1.34
N ARG A 30 4.91 28.00 0.71
CA ARG A 30 4.81 29.40 1.14
C ARG A 30 3.51 29.72 1.89
N HIS A 31 2.68 28.71 2.16
CA HIS A 31 1.40 28.83 2.89
C HIS A 31 1.49 28.30 4.33
N ASP A 32 2.70 28.10 4.85
CA ASP A 32 2.93 27.58 6.21
C ASP A 32 2.15 26.27 6.50
N PRO A 33 2.25 25.24 5.63
CA PRO A 33 1.47 24.02 5.82
C PRO A 33 2.05 23.16 6.95
N ASP A 34 1.21 22.43 7.68
CA ASP A 34 1.68 21.35 8.58
C ASP A 34 1.77 20.00 7.85
N ILE A 35 0.77 19.73 7.00
CA ILE A 35 0.59 18.46 6.29
C ILE A 35 0.43 18.75 4.80
N ILE A 36 1.17 18.02 3.96
CA ILE A 36 1.11 18.13 2.51
C ILE A 36 0.70 16.77 1.94
N MET A 37 -0.39 16.74 1.17
CA MET A 37 -0.80 15.55 0.42
C MET A 37 -0.50 15.75 -1.07
N VAL A 38 0.35 14.90 -1.61
CA VAL A 38 0.64 14.82 -3.05
C VAL A 38 -0.17 13.68 -3.61
N GLY A 39 -1.03 13.96 -4.59
CA GLY A 39 -1.91 12.94 -5.16
C GLY A 39 -1.15 11.68 -5.60
N GLU A 40 -0.03 11.87 -6.29
CA GLU A 40 0.88 10.81 -6.74
C GLU A 40 2.26 11.38 -7.07
N ILE A 41 3.30 10.56 -6.94
CA ILE A 41 4.65 10.89 -7.43
C ILE A 41 4.89 10.11 -8.71
N ARG A 42 4.99 10.82 -9.85
CA ARG A 42 5.25 10.22 -11.17
C ARG A 42 6.66 10.46 -11.70
N ASP A 43 7.28 11.54 -11.26
CA ASP A 43 8.55 12.04 -11.78
C ASP A 43 9.51 12.44 -10.66
N GLU A 44 10.80 12.56 -11.02
CA GLU A 44 11.89 12.93 -10.13
C GLU A 44 11.65 14.28 -9.45
N GLU A 45 11.17 15.28 -10.21
CA GLU A 45 11.02 16.65 -9.71
C GLU A 45 10.00 16.68 -8.55
N THR A 46 8.85 16.03 -8.75
CA THR A 46 7.80 15.91 -7.73
C THR A 46 8.30 15.13 -6.52
N ALA A 47 9.01 14.02 -6.74
CA ALA A 47 9.60 13.21 -5.66
C ALA A 47 10.60 14.03 -4.82
N ARG A 48 11.48 14.79 -5.49
CA ARG A 48 12.51 15.61 -4.85
C ARG A 48 11.90 16.71 -3.99
N ILE A 49 10.87 17.41 -4.50
CA ILE A 49 10.17 18.45 -3.74
C ILE A 49 9.42 17.84 -2.54
N ALA A 50 8.75 16.70 -2.72
CA ALA A 50 8.05 16.02 -1.62
C ALA A 50 9.02 15.64 -0.49
N ILE A 51 10.17 15.07 -0.83
CA ILE A 51 11.19 14.71 0.16
C ILE A 51 11.81 15.93 0.82
N GLN A 52 12.15 16.98 0.06
CA GLN A 52 12.64 18.23 0.64
C GLN A 52 11.64 18.83 1.62
N SER A 53 10.35 18.80 1.29
CA SER A 53 9.28 19.28 2.17
C SER A 53 9.24 18.48 3.48
N SER A 54 9.40 17.15 3.40
CA SER A 54 9.45 16.31 4.61
C SER A 54 10.66 16.57 5.49
N LEU A 55 11.81 16.89 4.89
CA LEU A 55 13.06 17.19 5.60
C LEU A 55 13.02 18.58 6.27
N THR A 56 12.12 19.47 5.83
CA THR A 56 11.91 20.79 6.45
C THR A 56 10.81 20.78 7.51
N GLY A 57 10.37 19.61 7.97
CA GLY A 57 9.47 19.47 9.12
C GLY A 57 8.00 19.22 8.79
N HIS A 58 7.65 19.06 7.51
CA HIS A 58 6.27 18.81 7.08
C HIS A 58 5.94 17.31 7.08
N LEU A 59 4.72 16.95 7.48
CA LEU A 59 4.23 15.61 7.20
C LEU A 59 3.79 15.52 5.74
N VAL A 60 4.48 14.69 4.95
CA VAL A 60 4.16 14.50 3.54
C VAL A 60 3.52 13.13 3.32
N LEU A 61 2.31 13.13 2.76
CA LEU A 61 1.59 11.95 2.32
C LEU A 61 1.60 11.92 0.79
N SER A 62 1.91 10.77 0.19
CA SER A 62 1.84 10.61 -1.25
C SER A 62 1.50 9.18 -1.64
N THR A 63 1.14 8.99 -2.90
CA THR A 63 0.97 7.66 -3.49
C THR A 63 2.05 7.34 -4.52
N LEU A 64 2.35 6.05 -4.65
CA LEU A 64 3.21 5.46 -5.67
C LEU A 64 2.52 4.20 -6.21
N HIS A 65 2.81 3.86 -7.46
CA HIS A 65 2.31 2.64 -8.07
C HIS A 65 3.34 1.52 -7.95
N THR A 66 3.27 0.76 -6.86
CA THR A 66 4.13 -0.41 -6.61
C THR A 66 3.32 -1.62 -6.19
N ASN A 67 3.93 -2.81 -6.28
CA ASN A 67 3.26 -4.06 -5.96
C ASN A 67 3.19 -4.36 -4.46
N ASP A 68 4.19 -3.90 -3.73
CA ASP A 68 4.39 -4.10 -2.31
C ASP A 68 5.07 -2.84 -1.71
N ALA A 69 5.26 -2.86 -0.39
CA ALA A 69 5.76 -1.73 0.36
C ALA A 69 7.26 -1.49 0.16
N VAL A 70 8.07 -2.54 0.02
CA VAL A 70 9.52 -2.38 -0.17
C VAL A 70 9.83 -1.86 -1.57
N SER A 71 9.10 -2.31 -2.58
CA SER A 71 9.17 -1.81 -3.95
C SER A 71 8.98 -0.30 -4.07
N ALA A 72 8.32 0.36 -3.11
CA ALA A 72 8.22 1.83 -3.08
C ALA A 72 9.58 2.51 -2.89
N VAL A 73 10.48 1.90 -2.11
CA VAL A 73 11.86 2.37 -1.94
C VAL A 73 12.61 2.25 -3.27
N THR A 74 12.54 1.08 -3.91
CA THR A 74 13.15 0.84 -5.23
C THR A 74 12.61 1.85 -6.25
N ARG A 75 11.29 2.12 -6.24
CA ARG A 75 10.68 3.08 -7.15
C ARG A 75 11.20 4.50 -6.95
N LEU A 76 11.45 4.93 -5.71
CA LEU A 76 12.05 6.24 -5.43
C LEU A 76 13.51 6.31 -5.92
N LEU A 77 14.28 5.22 -5.78
CA LEU A 77 15.63 5.12 -6.34
C LEU A 77 15.62 5.20 -7.87
N ASP A 78 14.70 4.49 -8.53
CA ASP A 78 14.51 4.51 -9.98
C ASP A 78 14.13 5.90 -10.52
N LEU A 79 13.44 6.70 -9.70
CA LEU A 79 13.12 8.10 -9.99
C LEU A 79 14.31 9.03 -9.80
N GLY A 80 15.48 8.56 -9.37
CA GLY A 80 16.69 9.38 -9.20
C GLY A 80 16.80 10.05 -7.82
N ILE A 81 16.05 9.57 -6.83
CA ILE A 81 16.20 10.05 -5.45
C ILE A 81 17.40 9.39 -4.79
N GLU A 82 18.24 10.20 -4.18
CA GLU A 82 19.41 9.74 -3.46
C GLU A 82 19.03 8.86 -2.25
N PRO A 83 19.68 7.72 -2.04
CA PRO A 83 19.33 6.78 -0.97
C PRO A 83 19.32 7.41 0.44
N TYR A 84 20.27 8.31 0.72
CA TYR A 84 20.35 9.00 2.01
C TYR A 84 19.15 9.94 2.26
N LEU A 85 18.57 10.50 1.20
CA LEU A 85 17.36 11.33 1.30
C LEU A 85 16.15 10.46 1.63
N ILE A 86 16.03 9.29 1.00
CA ILE A 86 14.96 8.33 1.31
C ILE A 86 15.10 7.86 2.76
N SER A 87 16.30 7.45 3.18
CA SER A 87 16.52 6.92 4.54
C SER A 87 16.23 7.96 5.63
N SER A 88 16.48 9.25 5.36
CA SER A 88 16.26 10.33 6.34
C SER A 88 14.82 10.86 6.37
N SER A 89 14.03 10.65 5.31
CA SER A 89 12.68 11.21 5.17
C SER A 89 11.55 10.17 5.30
N LEU A 90 11.74 8.97 4.77
CA LEU A 90 10.67 7.97 4.69
C LEU A 90 10.37 7.39 6.07
N ARG A 91 9.11 7.50 6.52
CA ARG A 91 8.67 6.98 7.83
C ARG A 91 7.95 5.65 7.76
N GLY A 92 7.20 5.43 6.68
CA GLY A 92 6.51 4.18 6.46
C GLY A 92 5.90 4.10 5.08
N VAL A 93 5.61 2.89 4.65
CA VAL A 93 4.91 2.60 3.39
C VAL A 93 3.74 1.68 3.69
N ILE A 94 2.57 2.05 3.18
CA ILE A 94 1.37 1.19 3.19
C ILE A 94 1.13 0.73 1.76
N ALA A 95 1.28 -0.56 1.50
CA ALA A 95 0.79 -1.15 0.26
C ALA A 95 -0.64 -1.67 0.47
N GLN A 96 -1.52 -1.35 -0.48
CA GLN A 96 -2.95 -1.68 -0.40
C GLN A 96 -3.40 -2.41 -1.66
N ARG A 97 -4.14 -3.50 -1.45
CA ARG A 97 -4.93 -4.18 -2.48
C ARG A 97 -6.40 -4.21 -2.08
N LEU A 98 -7.28 -4.38 -3.06
CA LEU A 98 -8.71 -4.58 -2.83
C LEU A 98 -9.12 -5.96 -3.30
N VAL A 99 -9.83 -6.68 -2.43
CA VAL A 99 -10.47 -7.95 -2.75
C VAL A 99 -11.98 -7.83 -2.59
N ARG A 100 -12.74 -8.62 -3.31
CA ARG A 100 -14.19 -8.70 -3.11
C ARG A 100 -14.50 -9.34 -1.76
N ARG A 101 -15.45 -8.76 -1.02
CA ARG A 101 -15.89 -9.30 0.29
C ARG A 101 -16.96 -10.36 0.07
N LEU A 102 -16.83 -11.51 0.74
CA LEU A 102 -17.85 -12.57 0.70
C LEU A 102 -19.20 -12.05 1.21
N CYS A 103 -20.27 -12.45 0.53
CA CYS A 103 -21.62 -12.09 0.94
C CYS A 103 -21.99 -12.75 2.27
N GLY A 104 -22.40 -11.93 3.25
CA GLY A 104 -22.82 -12.42 4.57
C GLY A 104 -24.08 -13.30 4.55
N HIS A 105 -24.91 -13.22 3.51
CA HIS A 105 -26.16 -13.99 3.40
C HIS A 105 -25.98 -15.39 2.81
N CYS A 106 -24.96 -15.62 1.98
CA CYS A 106 -24.84 -16.87 1.22
C CYS A 106 -23.48 -17.55 1.34
N ARG A 107 -22.52 -17.00 2.10
CA ARG A 107 -21.25 -17.70 2.35
C ARG A 107 -21.50 -18.97 3.14
N GLU A 108 -20.87 -20.06 2.73
CA GLU A 108 -20.97 -21.36 3.40
C GLU A 108 -19.59 -21.84 3.81
N LYS A 109 -19.48 -22.44 4.99
CA LYS A 109 -18.23 -23.03 5.45
C LYS A 109 -17.93 -24.28 4.61
N ILE A 110 -16.72 -24.34 4.06
CA ILE A 110 -16.24 -25.47 3.26
C ILE A 110 -14.95 -26.05 3.87
N PRO A 111 -14.62 -27.33 3.59
CA PRO A 111 -13.33 -27.89 3.94
C PRO A 111 -12.19 -27.04 3.32
N PRO A 112 -11.07 -26.84 4.04
CA PRO A 112 -9.96 -26.05 3.52
C PRO A 112 -9.28 -26.74 2.34
N ASP A 113 -8.91 -25.94 1.33
CA ASP A 113 -8.17 -26.42 0.16
C ASP A 113 -6.73 -26.82 0.54
N ARG A 114 -6.16 -27.82 -0.15
CA ARG A 114 -4.80 -28.28 0.13
C ARG A 114 -3.76 -27.19 -0.11
N GLN A 115 -3.90 -26.41 -1.18
CA GLN A 115 -3.00 -25.29 -1.48
C GLN A 115 -3.09 -24.23 -0.39
N TYR A 116 -4.31 -23.91 0.06
CA TYR A 116 -4.51 -22.97 1.17
C TYR A 116 -3.84 -23.45 2.47
N LEU A 117 -3.92 -24.74 2.80
CA LEU A 117 -3.22 -25.31 3.95
C LEU A 117 -1.69 -25.21 3.84
N GLU A 118 -1.11 -25.39 2.66
CA GLU A 118 0.33 -25.19 2.46
C GLU A 118 0.73 -23.72 2.64
N LEU A 119 -0.06 -22.78 2.10
CA LEU A 119 0.19 -21.34 2.29
C LEU A 119 0.14 -20.94 3.77
N LEU A 120 -0.82 -21.47 4.54
CA LEU A 120 -0.90 -21.26 5.99
C LEU A 120 0.35 -21.77 6.70
N LYS A 121 0.86 -22.96 6.34
CA LYS A 121 2.11 -23.50 6.92
C LYS A 121 3.29 -22.60 6.64
N THR A 122 3.45 -22.12 5.40
CA THR A 122 4.51 -21.16 5.03
C THR A 122 4.42 -19.88 5.83
N ALA A 123 3.21 -19.38 6.09
CA ALA A 123 2.97 -18.20 6.91
C ALA A 123 3.10 -18.46 8.43
N GLY A 124 3.32 -19.69 8.89
CA GLY A 124 3.28 -20.05 10.30
C GLY A 124 1.89 -19.92 10.94
N MET A 125 0.83 -19.88 10.14
CA MET A 125 -0.56 -19.68 10.57
C MET A 125 -1.29 -21.02 10.68
N LYS A 126 -2.31 -21.07 11.55
CA LYS A 126 -3.19 -22.24 11.70
C LYS A 126 -4.64 -21.83 11.48
N SER A 127 -5.27 -22.42 10.47
CA SER A 127 -6.71 -22.28 10.23
C SER A 127 -7.25 -23.55 9.57
N SER A 128 -8.50 -23.88 9.87
CA SER A 128 -9.28 -24.94 9.22
C SER A 128 -10.58 -24.38 8.61
N ARG A 129 -10.67 -23.06 8.51
CA ARG A 129 -11.89 -22.35 8.09
C ARG A 129 -11.65 -21.77 6.72
N MET A 130 -12.57 -22.08 5.81
CA MET A 130 -12.65 -21.49 4.49
C MET A 130 -14.14 -21.37 4.14
N TYR A 131 -14.47 -20.40 3.29
CA TYR A 131 -15.85 -20.12 2.91
C TYR A 131 -15.96 -19.97 1.38
N SER A 132 -17.08 -20.42 0.83
CA SER A 132 -17.37 -20.36 -0.60
C SER A 132 -18.25 -19.17 -1.00
N GLU A 133 -18.10 -18.75 -2.25
CA GLU A 133 -18.81 -17.66 -2.91
C GLU A 133 -20.10 -18.11 -3.62
N LYS A 134 -21.01 -18.80 -2.93
CA LYS A 134 -22.20 -19.47 -3.51
C LYS A 134 -23.08 -18.59 -4.42
N GLY A 135 -23.32 -17.34 -4.03
CA GLY A 135 -24.26 -16.44 -4.70
C GLY A 135 -25.70 -16.51 -4.16
N CYS A 136 -26.38 -15.37 -4.19
CA CYS A 136 -27.81 -15.22 -3.87
C CYS A 136 -28.36 -13.93 -4.49
N SER A 137 -29.65 -13.64 -4.30
CA SER A 137 -30.31 -12.42 -4.80
C SER A 137 -29.78 -11.12 -4.19
N GLN A 138 -29.04 -11.17 -3.07
CA GLN A 138 -28.51 -10.01 -2.35
C GLN A 138 -27.06 -9.67 -2.73
N CYS A 139 -26.45 -10.37 -3.69
CA CYS A 139 -25.03 -10.20 -4.01
C CYS A 139 -24.72 -10.36 -5.49
N ARG A 140 -23.47 -10.04 -5.87
CA ARG A 140 -22.96 -10.25 -7.23
C ARG A 140 -21.96 -11.38 -7.20
N SER A 141 -22.37 -12.55 -7.69
CA SER A 141 -21.53 -13.77 -7.78
C SER A 141 -20.91 -14.19 -6.45
N GLY A 142 -21.66 -14.08 -5.35
CA GLY A 142 -21.19 -14.50 -4.02
C GLY A 142 -20.48 -13.41 -3.21
N TYR A 143 -20.34 -12.19 -3.75
CA TYR A 143 -19.65 -11.08 -3.09
C TYR A 143 -20.54 -9.84 -2.93
N SER A 144 -20.34 -9.11 -1.84
CA SER A 144 -20.99 -7.83 -1.57
C SER A 144 -20.00 -6.85 -0.95
N GLY A 145 -19.65 -5.81 -1.71
CA GLY A 145 -18.64 -4.83 -1.34
C GLY A 145 -17.20 -5.31 -1.56
N ARG A 146 -16.26 -4.50 -1.06
CA ARG A 146 -14.81 -4.73 -1.15
C ARG A 146 -14.20 -4.68 0.24
N LEU A 147 -13.05 -5.31 0.37
CA LEU A 147 -12.23 -5.34 1.56
C LEU A 147 -10.81 -4.94 1.18
N ALA A 148 -10.19 -4.08 1.98
CA ALA A 148 -8.79 -3.75 1.83
C ALA A 148 -7.91 -4.83 2.46
N VAL A 149 -6.83 -5.14 1.76
CA VAL A 149 -5.71 -5.96 2.20
C VAL A 149 -4.50 -5.06 2.28
N PHE A 150 -3.83 -5.06 3.43
CA PHE A 150 -2.77 -4.14 3.74
C PHE A 150 -1.45 -4.84 4.03
N GLU A 151 -0.39 -4.19 3.60
CA GLU A 151 0.97 -4.40 4.06
C GLU A 151 1.49 -3.08 4.61
N PHE A 152 2.11 -3.15 5.79
CA PHE A 152 2.64 -1.98 6.47
C PHE A 152 4.11 -2.19 6.79
N LEU A 153 4.95 -1.39 6.14
CA LEU A 153 6.38 -1.34 6.37
C LEU A 153 6.72 -0.04 7.09
N GLU A 154 6.93 -0.13 8.39
CA GLU A 154 7.49 0.98 9.18
C GLU A 154 9.01 1.05 8.95
N ILE A 155 9.56 2.24 8.69
CA ILE A 155 10.99 2.42 8.46
C ILE A 155 11.73 2.48 9.80
N THR A 156 12.22 1.33 10.23
CA THR A 156 13.06 1.19 11.43
C THR A 156 14.50 1.65 11.17
N PRO A 157 15.33 1.85 12.21
CA PRO A 157 16.75 2.18 12.02
C PRO A 157 17.53 1.16 11.17
N SER A 158 17.22 -0.14 11.25
CA SER A 158 17.86 -1.18 10.43
C SER A 158 17.49 -1.05 8.96
N ILE A 159 16.20 -0.82 8.67
CA ILE A 159 15.72 -0.58 7.30
C ILE A 159 16.32 0.71 6.75
N SER A 160 16.26 1.80 7.53
CA SER A 160 16.85 3.09 7.17
C SER A 160 18.34 2.96 6.82
N ALA A 161 19.12 2.22 7.61
CA ALA A 161 20.53 1.98 7.33
C ALA A 161 20.74 1.20 6.02
N ALA A 162 19.93 0.17 5.77
CA ALA A 162 19.98 -0.60 4.51
C ALA A 162 19.64 0.28 3.30
N ILE A 163 18.61 1.12 3.40
CA ILE A 163 18.24 2.08 2.35
C ILE A 163 19.38 3.07 2.11
N GLY A 164 19.91 3.70 3.16
CA GLY A 164 20.97 4.71 3.03
C GLY A 164 22.26 4.15 2.42
N ALA A 165 22.52 2.85 2.61
CA ALA A 165 23.64 2.13 1.99
C ALA A 165 23.33 1.58 0.59
N ALA A 166 22.19 1.95 -0.01
CA ALA A 166 21.73 1.49 -1.33
C ALA A 166 21.74 -0.04 -1.47
N GLN A 167 21.37 -0.75 -0.39
CA GLN A 167 21.33 -2.22 -0.39
C GLN A 167 20.22 -2.74 -1.31
N PRO A 168 20.38 -3.94 -1.91
CA PRO A 168 19.34 -4.55 -2.72
C PRO A 168 18.08 -4.83 -1.90
N GLU A 169 16.93 -4.90 -2.58
CA GLU A 169 15.61 -5.12 -1.97
C GLU A 169 15.58 -6.30 -0.98
N LYS A 170 16.24 -7.41 -1.34
CA LYS A 170 16.35 -8.59 -0.47
C LYS A 170 16.99 -8.27 0.89
N ALA A 171 18.00 -7.41 0.92
CA ALA A 171 18.66 -7.00 2.16
C ALA A 171 17.78 -6.05 2.97
N ILE A 172 16.98 -5.19 2.31
CA ILE A 172 15.98 -4.36 2.98
C ILE A 172 14.89 -5.24 3.62
N LEU A 173 14.39 -6.26 2.92
CA LEU A 173 13.45 -7.25 3.46
C LEU A 173 14.05 -8.01 4.66
N GLN A 174 15.31 -8.41 4.58
CA GLN A 174 16.00 -9.03 5.71
C GLN A 174 16.11 -8.08 6.91
N ALA A 175 16.41 -6.81 6.68
CA ALA A 175 16.48 -5.78 7.71
C ALA A 175 15.11 -5.46 8.33
N ALA A 176 14.03 -5.62 7.57
CA ALA A 176 12.65 -5.45 8.03
C ALA A 176 12.20 -6.59 8.95
N GLY A 177 12.74 -7.80 8.75
CA GLY A 177 12.38 -8.96 9.56
C GLY A 177 10.91 -9.35 9.38
N SER A 178 10.20 -9.54 10.49
CA SER A 178 8.77 -9.91 10.46
C SER A 178 7.89 -8.66 10.51
N PHE A 179 7.03 -8.51 9.52
CA PHE A 179 6.02 -7.45 9.44
C PHE A 179 4.74 -8.00 8.80
N ARG A 180 3.65 -7.22 8.87
CA ARG A 180 2.38 -7.61 8.23
C ARG A 180 2.50 -7.39 6.72
N THR A 181 2.39 -8.47 5.96
CA THR A 181 2.45 -8.46 4.50
C THR A 181 1.05 -8.61 3.91
N ILE A 182 0.89 -8.30 2.63
CA ILE A 182 -0.35 -8.55 1.89
C ILE A 182 -0.71 -10.04 1.99
N PHE A 183 0.32 -10.91 1.94
CA PHE A 183 0.15 -12.35 2.03
C PHE A 183 -0.38 -12.81 3.40
N THR A 184 0.16 -12.31 4.51
CA THR A 184 -0.33 -12.73 5.83
C THR A 184 -1.70 -12.13 6.13
N ASP A 185 -1.94 -10.88 5.76
CA ASP A 185 -3.24 -10.22 5.94
C ASP A 185 -4.36 -10.89 5.12
N ILE A 186 -4.09 -11.30 3.87
CA ILE A 186 -5.10 -11.97 3.05
C ILE A 186 -5.44 -13.37 3.58
N LEU A 187 -4.46 -14.13 4.09
CA LEU A 187 -4.70 -15.45 4.68
C LEU A 187 -5.55 -15.37 5.96
N GLU A 188 -5.36 -14.31 6.75
CA GLU A 188 -6.18 -14.01 7.92
C GLU A 188 -7.63 -13.72 7.51
N LYS A 189 -7.82 -12.90 6.48
CA LYS A 189 -9.14 -12.54 5.94
C LYS A 189 -9.89 -13.75 5.39
N ILE A 190 -9.20 -14.71 4.77
CA ILE A 190 -9.78 -16.00 4.36
C ILE A 190 -10.20 -16.81 5.58
N SER A 191 -9.34 -16.90 6.60
CA SER A 191 -9.63 -17.62 7.86
C SER A 191 -10.87 -17.09 8.58
N ASN A 192 -11.08 -15.77 8.49
CA ASN A 192 -12.22 -15.06 9.06
C ASN A 192 -13.48 -15.11 8.16
N GLY A 193 -13.38 -15.69 6.96
CA GLY A 193 -14.48 -15.78 5.99
C GLY A 193 -14.89 -14.44 5.40
N GLU A 194 -13.98 -13.47 5.36
CA GLU A 194 -14.22 -12.13 4.82
C GLU A 194 -14.03 -12.08 3.30
N THR A 195 -13.16 -12.94 2.76
CA THR A 195 -12.96 -13.16 1.33
C THR A 195 -12.81 -14.66 1.04
N SER A 196 -12.92 -15.06 -0.22
CA SER A 196 -12.71 -16.44 -0.65
C SER A 196 -11.24 -16.69 -0.97
N PHE A 197 -10.86 -17.97 -1.00
CA PHE A 197 -9.53 -18.36 -1.50
C PHE A 197 -9.39 -18.05 -3.00
N SER A 198 -10.44 -18.27 -3.81
CA SER A 198 -10.44 -18.00 -5.25
C SER A 198 -10.18 -16.53 -5.58
N GLU A 199 -10.70 -15.61 -4.78
CA GLU A 199 -10.43 -14.18 -4.92
C GLU A 199 -9.00 -13.85 -4.47
N ALA A 200 -8.56 -14.44 -3.36
CA ALA A 200 -7.23 -14.20 -2.81
C ALA A 200 -6.10 -14.64 -3.76
N GLN A 201 -6.28 -15.75 -4.46
CA GLN A 201 -5.30 -16.26 -5.44
C GLN A 201 -4.94 -15.22 -6.52
N LYS A 202 -5.86 -14.33 -6.88
CA LYS A 202 -5.60 -13.26 -7.87
C LYS A 202 -4.59 -12.23 -7.37
N ILE A 203 -4.50 -12.03 -6.05
CA ILE A 203 -3.55 -11.12 -5.43
C ILE A 203 -2.25 -11.85 -5.09
N ILE A 204 -2.34 -13.08 -4.58
CA ILE A 204 -1.18 -13.87 -4.18
C ILE A 204 -0.32 -14.29 -5.37
N PHE A 205 -0.96 -14.65 -6.50
CA PHE A 205 -0.27 -15.20 -7.68
C PHE A 205 -0.35 -14.30 -8.93
N GLY A 206 -1.11 -13.21 -8.87
CA GLY A 206 -1.33 -12.31 -10.01
C GLY A 206 -0.45 -11.07 -10.02
N GLY A 207 0.65 -11.08 -9.27
CA GLY A 207 1.64 -10.00 -9.18
C GLY A 207 3.00 -10.45 -9.69
#